data_AF-A0AAV2AL59-F1
#
_entry.id   AF-A0AAV2AL59-F1
#
_cell.length_a   1.000
_cell.length_b   1.000
_cell.length_c   1.000
_cell.angle_alpha   90.00
_cell.angle_beta   90.00
_cell.angle_gamma   90.00
#
_symmetry.space_group_name_H-M   'P 1'
#
loop_
_entity.id
_entity.type
_entity.pdbx_description
1 polymer ?
#
loop_
_entity_poly.entity_id
_entity_poly.type
_entity_poly.pdbx_seq_one_letter_code
_entity_poly.pdbx_strand_id
1 'polypeptide(L)'
;MRILHTGGFSDIEREEKIVDVKRNILEAIKELTGAMSRLKPPEQLADEDNKTSLEYVESISLIDDFDFPDEFYDHVIKLWSDPGVQRTFLRMNEFLPIDSAKYFLDKVHTIRKADYIPSDQDILHCRRRTTEIQRIEFAVKIPKKYGGGYQSFWMFDVGGQRGERRKWIQVFDGITAILFLVASSGFDLKLREDPLVNRLQESLTLFQDVWNSRFF
;
A
#
# COMPACT_ATOMS: atom_id res chain seq x y z
N MET A 1 15.74 0.43 0.10
CA MET A 1 17.08 0.62 0.69
C MET A 1 17.52 -0.55 1.56
N ARG A 2 16.68 -1.03 2.48
CA ARG A 2 17.04 -2.15 3.38
C ARG A 2 17.55 -3.41 2.67
N ILE A 3 16.84 -3.87 1.64
CA ILE A 3 17.25 -5.02 0.81
C ILE A 3 18.65 -4.83 0.21
N LEU A 4 18.95 -3.62 -0.27
CA LEU A 4 20.21 -3.35 -0.99
C LEU A 4 21.41 -3.13 -0.06
N HIS A 5 21.18 -2.58 1.14
CA HIS A 5 22.26 -2.02 1.95
C HIS A 5 22.26 -2.41 3.43
N THR A 6 21.21 -3.07 3.93
CA THR A 6 21.10 -3.47 5.34
C THR A 6 20.78 -4.96 5.52
N GLY A 7 21.02 -5.79 4.49
CA GLY A 7 20.77 -7.24 4.57
C GLY A 7 19.30 -7.66 4.45
N GLY A 8 18.39 -6.75 4.07
CA GLY A 8 16.98 -7.08 3.84
C GLY A 8 16.15 -7.24 5.10
N PHE A 9 15.25 -8.23 5.07
CA PHE A 9 14.30 -8.57 6.13
C PHE A 9 14.64 -9.94 6.73
N SER A 10 14.75 -9.99 8.05
CA SER A 10 14.93 -11.24 8.79
C SER A 10 13.66 -12.09 8.79
N ASP A 11 13.79 -13.38 9.11
CA ASP A 11 12.63 -14.30 9.14
C ASP A 11 11.56 -13.85 10.15
N ILE A 12 11.98 -13.32 11.31
CA ILE A 12 11.08 -12.75 12.32
C ILE A 12 10.31 -11.56 11.74
N GLU A 13 10.99 -10.64 11.04
CA GLU A 13 10.32 -9.50 10.41
C GLU A 13 9.37 -9.93 9.29
N ARG A 14 9.69 -11.02 8.56
CA ARG A 14 8.77 -11.58 7.56
C ARG A 14 7.53 -12.15 8.22
N GLU A 15 7.68 -12.87 9.32
CA GLU A 15 6.55 -13.42 10.09
C GLU A 15 5.62 -12.31 10.60
N GLU A 16 6.18 -11.23 11.15
CA GLU A 16 5.42 -10.05 11.60
C GLU A 16 4.61 -9.40 10.45
N LYS A 17 5.05 -9.56 9.19
CA LYS A 17 4.38 -9.01 8.01
C LYS A 17 3.23 -9.87 7.49
N ILE A 18 3.08 -11.11 7.95
CA ILE A 18 2.00 -12.02 7.50
C ILE A 18 0.64 -11.38 7.73
N VAL A 19 0.40 -10.82 8.93
CA VAL A 19 -0.88 -10.21 9.28
C VAL A 19 -1.16 -8.96 8.44
N ASP A 20 -0.14 -8.13 8.20
CA ASP A 20 -0.25 -6.93 7.34
C ASP A 20 -0.67 -7.34 5.90
N VAL A 21 -0.05 -8.40 5.34
CA VAL A 21 -0.39 -8.93 4.01
C VAL A 21 -1.81 -9.50 3.96
N LYS A 22 -2.21 -10.32 4.94
CA LYS A 22 -3.57 -10.88 5.02
C LYS A 22 -4.63 -9.78 5.15
N ARG A 23 -4.35 -8.74 5.94
CA ARG A 23 -5.22 -7.56 6.06
C ARG A 23 -5.34 -6.80 4.75
N ASN A 24 -4.26 -6.68 3.97
CA ASN A 24 -4.32 -6.06 2.64
C ASN A 24 -5.25 -6.82 1.67
N ILE A 25 -5.31 -8.16 1.74
CA ILE A 25 -6.29 -8.94 0.96
C ILE A 25 -7.72 -8.57 1.37
N LEU A 26 -8.01 -8.55 2.67
CA LEU A 26 -9.32 -8.20 3.21
C LEU A 26 -9.74 -6.77 2.82
N GLU A 27 -8.83 -5.80 2.97
CA GLU A 27 -9.06 -4.41 2.55
C GLU A 27 -9.34 -4.32 1.04
N ALA A 28 -8.55 -5.03 0.22
CA ALA A 28 -8.71 -5.00 -1.23
C ALA A 28 -10.05 -5.57 -1.68
N ILE A 29 -10.44 -6.75 -1.18
CA ILE A 29 -11.69 -7.40 -1.59
C ILE A 29 -12.91 -6.63 -1.09
N LYS A 30 -12.90 -6.12 0.15
CA LYS A 30 -14.01 -5.32 0.71
C LYS A 30 -14.20 -4.00 -0.04
N GLU A 31 -13.10 -3.33 -0.41
CA GLU A 31 -13.19 -2.08 -1.16
C GLU A 31 -13.76 -2.34 -2.57
N LEU A 32 -13.34 -3.42 -3.23
CA LEU A 32 -13.86 -3.82 -4.53
C LEU A 32 -15.36 -4.15 -4.47
N THR A 33 -15.77 -5.05 -3.59
CA THR A 33 -17.17 -5.47 -3.51
C THR A 33 -18.07 -4.34 -3.04
N GLY A 34 -17.63 -3.55 -2.06
CA GLY A 34 -18.36 -2.38 -1.60
C GLY A 34 -18.49 -1.29 -2.66
N ALA A 35 -17.56 -1.19 -3.61
CA ALA A 35 -17.63 -0.23 -4.70
C ALA A 35 -18.67 -0.61 -5.77
N MET A 36 -18.99 -1.90 -5.95
CA MET A 36 -19.90 -2.37 -7.00
C MET A 36 -21.23 -1.60 -7.03
N SER A 37 -21.83 -1.39 -5.85
CA SER A 37 -23.11 -0.67 -5.70
C SER A 37 -22.97 0.87 -5.76
N ARG A 38 -21.77 1.40 -5.53
CA ARG A 38 -21.48 2.85 -5.54
C ARG A 38 -21.14 3.39 -6.93
N LEU A 39 -20.65 2.52 -7.81
CA LEU A 39 -20.32 2.84 -9.19
C LEU A 39 -21.55 3.36 -9.95
N LYS A 40 -21.31 4.20 -10.97
CA LYS A 40 -22.37 4.74 -11.84
C LYS A 40 -22.01 4.48 -13.31
N PRO A 41 -22.68 3.54 -14.01
CA PRO A 41 -23.72 2.62 -13.49
C PRO A 41 -23.14 1.62 -12.47
N PRO A 42 -23.98 1.06 -11.58
CA PRO A 42 -23.54 0.05 -10.62
C PRO A 42 -23.20 -1.26 -11.33
N GLU A 43 -22.29 -2.04 -10.72
CA GLU A 43 -22.00 -3.41 -11.13
C GLU A 43 -22.74 -4.39 -10.23
N GLN A 44 -23.02 -5.58 -10.77
CA GLN A 44 -23.62 -6.70 -10.04
C GLN A 44 -22.72 -7.91 -10.14
N LEU A 45 -22.83 -8.81 -9.17
CA LEU A 45 -22.23 -10.13 -9.26
C LEU A 45 -22.74 -10.81 -10.53
N ALA A 46 -21.83 -11.47 -11.25
CA ALA A 46 -22.21 -12.24 -12.41
C ALA A 46 -22.81 -13.59 -12.03
N ASP A 47 -22.42 -14.13 -10.87
CA ASP A 47 -22.95 -15.37 -10.30
C ASP A 47 -23.72 -15.09 -9.00
N GLU A 48 -24.99 -15.49 -8.93
CA GLU A 48 -25.82 -15.32 -7.74
C GLU A 48 -25.34 -16.16 -6.55
N ASP A 49 -24.64 -17.27 -6.80
CA ASP A 49 -24.09 -18.12 -5.74
C ASP A 49 -23.00 -17.39 -4.93
N ASN A 50 -22.37 -16.37 -5.53
CA ASN A 50 -21.39 -15.53 -4.86
C ASN A 50 -21.99 -14.57 -3.84
N LYS A 51 -23.32 -14.42 -3.77
CA LYS A 51 -23.99 -13.55 -2.80
C LYS A 51 -23.67 -13.90 -1.35
N THR A 52 -23.61 -15.20 -1.03
CA THR A 52 -23.20 -15.66 0.30
C THR A 52 -21.76 -15.28 0.64
N SER A 53 -20.86 -15.34 -0.36
CA SER A 53 -19.47 -14.92 -0.20
C SER A 53 -19.34 -13.41 0.00
N LEU A 54 -20.17 -12.63 -0.70
CA LEU A 54 -20.25 -11.19 -0.55
C LEU A 54 -20.70 -10.81 0.88
N GLU A 55 -21.80 -11.39 1.34
CA GLU A 55 -22.34 -11.15 2.69
C GLU A 55 -21.31 -11.53 3.78
N TYR A 56 -20.62 -12.66 3.62
CA TYR A 56 -19.54 -13.07 4.52
C TYR A 56 -18.42 -12.02 4.58
N VAL A 57 -17.86 -11.62 3.43
CA VAL A 57 -16.75 -10.65 3.38
C VAL A 57 -17.17 -9.29 3.90
N GLU A 58 -18.41 -8.86 3.65
CA GLU A 58 -18.96 -7.60 4.16
C GLU A 58 -19.11 -7.61 5.69
N SER A 59 -19.45 -8.75 6.28
CA SER A 59 -19.61 -8.90 7.73
C SER A 59 -18.32 -8.74 8.55
N ILE A 60 -17.15 -8.99 7.94
CA ILE A 60 -15.85 -8.96 8.65
C ILE A 60 -15.45 -7.52 8.98
N SER A 61 -15.16 -7.23 10.24
CA SER A 61 -14.61 -5.93 10.66
C SER A 61 -13.15 -5.77 10.22
N LEU A 62 -12.78 -4.56 9.79
CA LEU A 62 -11.38 -4.21 9.45
C LEU A 62 -10.55 -3.81 10.68
N ILE A 63 -11.20 -3.58 11.82
CA ILE A 63 -10.58 -3.02 13.03
C ILE A 63 -10.29 -4.11 14.04
N ASP A 64 -11.12 -5.16 14.06
CA ASP A 64 -11.00 -6.26 15.01
C ASP A 64 -9.92 -7.24 14.57
N ASP A 65 -9.37 -7.95 15.56
CA ASP A 65 -8.50 -9.07 15.30
C ASP A 65 -9.30 -10.17 14.58
N PHE A 66 -8.85 -10.51 13.38
CA PHE A 66 -9.47 -11.50 12.53
C PHE A 66 -8.45 -12.61 12.25
N ASP A 67 -8.82 -13.85 12.51
CA ASP A 67 -7.89 -14.99 12.45
C ASP A 67 -7.60 -15.47 11.02
N PHE A 68 -8.32 -14.94 10.02
CA PHE A 68 -8.21 -15.33 8.61
C PHE A 68 -8.33 -16.85 8.39
N PRO A 69 -9.49 -17.45 8.72
CA PRO A 69 -9.73 -18.89 8.53
C PRO A 69 -9.70 -19.29 7.06
N ASP A 70 -9.58 -20.59 6.77
CA ASP A 70 -9.55 -21.09 5.39
C ASP A 70 -10.79 -20.69 4.56
N GLU A 71 -11.96 -20.68 5.21
CA GLU A 71 -13.24 -20.23 4.63
C GLU A 71 -13.16 -18.80 4.08
N PHE A 72 -12.43 -17.90 4.76
CA PHE A 72 -12.24 -16.54 4.27
C PHE A 72 -11.57 -16.52 2.90
N TYR A 73 -10.49 -17.28 2.73
CA TYR A 73 -9.80 -17.31 1.45
C TYR A 73 -10.65 -17.95 0.35
N ASP A 74 -11.48 -18.96 0.69
CA ASP A 74 -12.41 -19.57 -0.27
C ASP A 74 -13.44 -18.55 -0.79
N HIS A 75 -13.99 -17.70 0.09
CA HIS A 75 -14.86 -16.60 -0.31
C HIS A 75 -14.15 -15.55 -1.15
N VAL A 76 -12.90 -15.18 -0.79
CA VAL A 76 -12.11 -14.21 -1.57
C VAL A 76 -11.81 -14.75 -2.96
N ILE A 77 -11.43 -16.02 -3.10
CA ILE A 77 -11.13 -16.65 -4.40
C ILE A 77 -12.38 -16.66 -5.29
N LYS A 78 -13.54 -17.04 -4.73
CA LYS A 78 -14.83 -17.03 -5.43
C LYS A 78 -15.19 -15.64 -5.94
N LEU A 79 -15.15 -14.64 -5.06
CA LEU A 79 -15.45 -13.25 -5.41
C LEU A 79 -14.46 -12.69 -6.41
N TRP A 80 -13.15 -12.92 -6.22
CA TRP A 80 -12.14 -12.42 -7.16
C TRP A 80 -12.31 -13.04 -8.55
N SER A 81 -12.78 -14.28 -8.65
CA SER A 81 -13.05 -14.93 -9.93
C SER A 81 -14.36 -14.48 -10.58
N ASP A 82 -15.23 -13.75 -9.88
CA ASP A 82 -16.51 -13.28 -10.40
C ASP A 82 -16.31 -12.21 -11.49
N PRO A 83 -16.90 -12.39 -12.69
CA PRO A 83 -16.79 -11.41 -13.77
C PRO A 83 -17.27 -9.99 -13.40
N GLY A 84 -18.26 -9.85 -12.52
CA GLY A 84 -18.73 -8.55 -12.01
C GLY A 84 -17.70 -7.86 -11.10
N VAL A 85 -17.03 -8.62 -10.25
CA VAL A 85 -15.92 -8.10 -9.42
C VAL A 85 -14.73 -7.73 -10.30
N GLN A 86 -14.42 -8.53 -11.33
CA GLN A 86 -13.38 -8.20 -12.32
C GLN A 86 -13.70 -6.93 -13.12
N ARG A 87 -14.94 -6.74 -13.58
CA ARG A 87 -15.38 -5.49 -14.23
C ARG A 87 -15.27 -4.29 -13.30
N THR A 88 -15.63 -4.48 -12.02
CA THR A 88 -15.47 -3.45 -10.99
C THR A 88 -13.99 -3.07 -10.82
N PHE A 89 -13.09 -4.05 -10.78
CA PHE A 89 -11.65 -3.79 -10.71
C PHE A 89 -11.13 -2.95 -11.89
N LEU A 90 -11.65 -3.14 -13.11
CA LEU A 90 -11.27 -2.32 -14.27
C LEU A 90 -11.67 -0.84 -14.14
N ARG A 91 -12.54 -0.52 -13.19
CA ARG A 91 -13.02 0.84 -12.86
C ARG A 91 -12.44 1.34 -11.55
N MET A 92 -11.31 0.77 -11.11
CA MET A 92 -10.61 1.11 -9.86
C MET A 92 -10.09 2.55 -9.77
N ASN A 93 -10.26 3.37 -10.79
CA ASN A 93 -10.01 4.81 -10.73
C ASN A 93 -11.21 5.60 -10.14
N GLU A 94 -12.41 5.00 -10.14
CA GLU A 94 -13.63 5.59 -9.59
C GLU A 94 -13.79 5.36 -8.08
N PHE A 95 -13.10 4.36 -7.53
CA PHE A 95 -12.98 4.05 -6.10
C PHE A 95 -11.50 3.91 -5.75
N LEU A 96 -11.09 3.90 -4.48
CA LEU A 96 -9.66 4.05 -4.13
C LEU A 96 -9.10 2.80 -3.44
N PRO A 97 -9.01 1.65 -4.13
CA PRO A 97 -8.40 0.45 -3.56
C PRO A 97 -6.91 0.66 -3.29
N ILE A 98 -6.30 -0.31 -2.64
CA ILE A 98 -4.84 -0.33 -2.49
C ILE A 98 -4.21 -0.68 -3.83
N ASP A 99 -3.09 -0.03 -4.18
CA ASP A 99 -2.42 -0.24 -5.47
C ASP A 99 -1.95 -1.69 -5.65
N SER A 100 -1.67 -2.40 -4.56
CA SER A 100 -1.29 -3.82 -4.53
C SER A 100 -2.47 -4.80 -4.52
N ALA A 101 -3.71 -4.33 -4.70
CA ALA A 101 -4.91 -5.18 -4.64
C ALA A 101 -4.80 -6.39 -5.56
N LYS A 102 -4.52 -6.16 -6.85
CA LYS A 102 -4.37 -7.24 -7.83
C LYS A 102 -3.27 -8.22 -7.45
N TYR A 103 -2.11 -7.70 -7.02
CA TYR A 103 -0.96 -8.52 -6.66
C TYR A 103 -1.31 -9.53 -5.56
N PHE A 104 -2.00 -9.09 -4.51
CA PHE A 104 -2.37 -9.97 -3.41
C PHE A 104 -3.57 -10.87 -3.73
N LEU A 105 -4.58 -10.35 -4.43
CA LEU A 105 -5.77 -11.13 -4.82
C LEU A 105 -5.41 -12.28 -5.77
N ASP A 106 -4.47 -12.08 -6.69
CA ASP A 106 -3.96 -13.15 -7.56
C ASP A 106 -3.13 -14.20 -6.80
N LYS A 107 -2.60 -13.86 -5.62
CA LYS A 107 -1.72 -14.71 -4.81
C LYS A 107 -2.42 -15.37 -3.62
N VAL A 108 -3.74 -15.25 -3.48
CA VAL A 108 -4.50 -15.76 -2.33
C VAL A 108 -4.21 -17.24 -2.03
N HIS A 109 -4.13 -18.09 -3.06
CA HIS A 109 -3.80 -19.52 -2.87
C HIS A 109 -2.42 -19.78 -2.26
N THR A 110 -1.46 -18.87 -2.46
CA THR A 110 -0.14 -18.97 -1.84
C THR A 110 -0.17 -18.43 -0.42
N ILE A 111 -0.84 -17.30 -0.21
CA ILE A 111 -0.89 -16.59 1.08
C ILE A 111 -1.71 -17.35 2.13
N ARG A 112 -2.71 -18.14 1.71
CA ARG A 112 -3.53 -18.95 2.63
C ARG A 112 -2.79 -20.11 3.28
N LYS A 113 -1.64 -20.53 2.74
CA LYS A 113 -0.92 -21.71 3.24
C LYS A 113 -0.38 -21.45 4.64
N ALA A 114 -0.41 -22.47 5.50
CA ALA A 114 0.06 -22.37 6.88
C ALA A 114 1.58 -22.09 7.00
N ASP A 115 2.35 -22.49 5.99
CA ASP A 115 3.80 -22.28 5.89
C ASP A 115 4.18 -21.03 5.06
N TYR A 116 3.21 -20.15 4.79
CA TYR A 116 3.46 -18.92 4.03
C TYR A 116 4.39 -17.97 4.79
N ILE A 117 5.52 -17.63 4.18
CA ILE A 117 6.44 -16.57 4.61
C ILE A 117 6.51 -15.50 3.51
N PRO A 118 6.25 -14.21 3.81
CA PRO A 118 6.30 -13.14 2.83
C PRO A 118 7.67 -13.01 2.16
N SER A 119 7.67 -13.01 0.83
CA SER A 119 8.86 -12.68 0.04
C SER A 119 9.18 -11.18 0.14
N ASP A 120 10.38 -10.79 -0.31
CA ASP A 120 10.73 -9.37 -0.42
C ASP A 120 9.73 -8.60 -1.29
N GLN A 121 9.21 -9.24 -2.34
CA GLN A 121 8.22 -8.64 -3.22
C GLN A 121 6.88 -8.45 -2.50
N ASP A 122 6.48 -9.40 -1.65
CA ASP A 122 5.27 -9.28 -0.82
C ASP A 122 5.40 -8.12 0.15
N ILE A 123 6.56 -7.97 0.80
CA ILE A 123 6.81 -6.89 1.76
C ILE A 123 6.83 -5.53 1.05
N LEU A 124 7.39 -5.43 -0.16
CA LEU A 124 7.39 -4.21 -0.95
C LEU A 124 5.98 -3.80 -1.44
N HIS A 125 5.09 -4.76 -1.71
CA HIS A 125 3.70 -4.50 -2.07
C HIS A 125 2.78 -4.29 -0.85
N CYS A 126 3.22 -4.71 0.33
CA CYS A 126 2.45 -4.62 1.56
C CYS A 126 2.25 -3.16 1.94
N ARG A 127 0.99 -2.73 2.00
CA ARG A 127 0.59 -1.39 2.41
C ARG A 127 0.39 -1.36 3.92
N ARG A 128 1.17 -0.53 4.59
CA ARG A 128 0.92 -0.09 5.96
C ARG A 128 1.04 1.44 6.01
N ARG A 129 0.14 2.09 6.74
CA ARG A 129 0.21 3.55 6.91
C ARG A 129 1.40 3.90 7.81
N THR A 130 2.30 4.73 7.31
CA THR A 130 3.39 5.31 8.09
C THR A 130 2.85 6.48 8.92
N THR A 131 2.80 6.28 10.24
CA THR A 131 2.36 7.31 11.22
C THR A 131 3.52 7.89 12.01
N GLU A 132 4.68 7.24 11.98
CA GLU A 132 5.87 7.65 12.70
C GLU A 132 7.00 7.94 11.72
N ILE A 133 7.92 8.80 12.12
CA ILE A 133 9.14 9.05 11.36
C ILE A 133 10.06 7.85 11.55
N GLN A 134 10.38 7.16 10.46
CA GLN A 134 11.31 6.03 10.49
C GLN A 134 12.67 6.46 9.99
N ARG A 135 13.74 6.04 10.68
CA ARG A 135 15.12 6.28 10.27
C ARG A 135 15.81 4.97 9.94
N ILE A 136 16.54 4.94 8.84
CA ILE A 136 17.49 3.87 8.53
C ILE A 136 18.88 4.46 8.27
N GLU A 137 19.91 3.69 8.64
CA GLU A 137 21.30 4.05 8.45
C GLU A 137 21.97 2.96 7.62
N PHE A 138 22.73 3.36 6.60
CA PHE A 138 23.45 2.41 5.75
C PHE A 138 24.68 3.05 5.11
N ALA A 139 25.66 2.22 4.73
CA ALA A 139 26.86 2.68 4.04
C ALA A 139 26.89 2.16 2.60
N VAL A 140 27.20 3.04 1.65
CA VAL A 140 27.29 2.70 0.22
C VAL A 140 28.75 2.79 -0.22
N LYS A 141 29.21 1.77 -0.95
CA LYS A 141 30.56 1.76 -1.52
C LYS A 141 30.68 2.80 -2.64
N ILE A 142 31.66 3.68 -2.52
CA ILE A 142 31.93 4.71 -3.53
C ILE A 142 32.84 4.14 -4.62
N PRO A 143 32.50 4.32 -5.93
CA PRO A 143 33.36 3.91 -7.02
C PRO A 143 34.75 4.57 -6.95
N LYS A 144 35.82 3.85 -7.33
CA LYS A 144 37.20 4.37 -7.32
C LYS A 144 37.37 5.68 -8.11
N LYS A 145 36.59 5.88 -9.18
CA LYS A 145 36.59 7.11 -9.98
C LYS A 145 36.13 8.37 -9.21
N TYR A 146 35.47 8.18 -8.07
CA TYR A 146 35.03 9.26 -7.16
C TYR A 146 35.78 9.23 -5.81
N GLY A 147 36.97 8.63 -5.77
CA GLY A 147 37.81 8.58 -4.55
C GLY A 147 37.78 7.25 -3.79
N GLY A 148 36.86 6.33 -4.11
CA GLY A 148 36.75 5.03 -3.42
C GLY A 148 36.23 5.15 -1.99
N GLY A 149 36.24 4.04 -1.24
CA GLY A 149 35.77 3.99 0.16
C GLY A 149 34.27 3.74 0.31
N TYR A 150 33.70 4.25 1.40
CA TYR A 150 32.29 4.10 1.77
C TYR A 150 31.73 5.45 2.25
N GLN A 151 30.49 5.75 1.87
CA GLN A 151 29.74 6.91 2.36
C GLN A 151 28.57 6.43 3.21
N SER A 152 28.45 6.97 4.42
CA SER A 152 27.32 6.74 5.31
C SER A 152 26.14 7.62 4.92
N PHE A 153 24.94 7.05 4.95
CA PHE A 153 23.67 7.71 4.68
C PHE A 153 22.71 7.49 5.84
N TRP A 154 22.02 8.56 6.21
CA TRP A 154 20.84 8.53 7.06
C TRP A 154 19.63 8.86 6.19
N MET A 155 18.64 7.97 6.16
CA MET A 155 17.42 8.16 5.39
C MET A 155 16.24 8.15 6.36
N PHE A 156 15.40 9.18 6.24
CA PHE A 156 14.19 9.35 7.02
C PHE A 156 12.98 9.13 6.10
N ASP A 157 12.08 8.23 6.48
CA ASP A 157 10.77 8.06 5.87
C ASP A 157 9.72 8.76 6.73
N VAL A 158 8.89 9.57 6.10
CA VAL A 158 7.86 10.39 6.76
C VAL A 158 6.51 10.17 6.09
N GLY A 159 5.45 10.08 6.90
CA GLY A 159 4.10 9.94 6.38
C GLY A 159 3.69 11.14 5.51
N GLY A 160 3.22 10.88 4.28
CA GLY A 160 2.83 11.92 3.32
C GLY A 160 1.36 12.36 3.36
N GLN A 161 0.53 11.65 4.12
CA GLN A 161 -0.90 11.99 4.29
C GLN A 161 -1.04 13.34 4.98
N ARG A 162 -2.11 14.09 4.66
CA ARG A 162 -2.29 15.48 5.16
C ARG A 162 -2.14 15.59 6.69
N GLY A 163 -2.60 14.60 7.46
CA GLY A 163 -2.47 14.56 8.92
C GLY A 163 -1.04 14.39 9.44
N GLU A 164 -0.16 13.79 8.65
CA GLU A 164 1.22 13.44 9.06
C GLU A 164 2.24 14.53 8.72
N ARG A 165 1.92 15.43 7.77
CA ARG A 165 2.84 16.46 7.25
C ARG A 165 3.35 17.43 8.32
N ARG A 166 2.62 17.64 9.41
CA ARG A 166 3.08 18.50 10.53
C ARG A 166 4.34 17.99 11.19
N LYS A 167 4.63 16.69 11.10
CA LYS A 167 5.82 16.06 11.68
C LYS A 167 7.08 16.28 10.84
N TRP A 168 6.94 16.67 9.57
CA TRP A 168 8.07 16.80 8.65
C TRP A 168 9.14 17.78 9.14
N ILE A 169 8.74 18.87 9.80
CA ILE A 169 9.67 19.85 10.35
C ILE A 169 10.67 19.26 11.36
N GLN A 170 10.34 18.13 12.00
CA GLN A 170 11.20 17.46 12.99
C GLN A 170 12.44 16.81 12.38
N VAL A 171 12.43 16.56 11.07
CA VAL A 171 13.56 15.94 10.36
C VAL A 171 14.24 16.89 9.38
N PHE A 172 13.78 18.13 9.25
CA PHE A 172 14.33 19.05 8.25
C PHE A 172 15.64 19.72 8.66
N ASP A 173 15.97 19.75 9.95
CA ASP A 173 17.26 20.28 10.38
C ASP A 173 18.41 19.32 10.01
N GLY A 174 19.40 19.84 9.28
CA GLY A 174 20.59 19.07 8.88
C GLY A 174 20.41 18.10 7.71
N ILE A 175 19.32 18.14 6.94
CA ILE A 175 19.17 17.29 5.76
C ILE A 175 20.06 17.75 4.61
N THR A 176 20.69 16.78 3.94
CA THR A 176 21.53 17.07 2.76
C THR A 176 20.72 17.16 1.47
N ALA A 177 19.67 16.35 1.34
CA ALA A 177 18.84 16.28 0.14
C ALA A 177 17.44 15.74 0.48
N ILE A 178 16.46 16.12 -0.34
CA ILE A 178 15.09 15.60 -0.31
C ILE A 178 14.87 14.73 -1.54
N LEU A 179 14.38 13.51 -1.31
CA LEU A 179 13.83 12.66 -2.37
C LEU A 179 12.31 12.79 -2.33
N PHE A 180 11.75 13.61 -3.22
CA PHE A 180 10.30 13.80 -3.30
C PHE A 180 9.69 12.78 -4.27
N LEU A 181 8.83 11.89 -3.76
CA LEU A 181 8.21 10.83 -4.58
C LEU A 181 6.82 11.26 -5.06
N VAL A 182 6.54 11.09 -6.35
CA VAL A 182 5.24 11.35 -6.97
C VAL A 182 4.73 10.09 -7.63
N ALA A 183 3.51 9.67 -7.26
CA ALA A 183 2.80 8.61 -7.96
C ALA A 183 2.21 9.17 -9.27
N SER A 184 2.95 9.04 -10.37
CA SER A 184 2.53 9.52 -11.69
C SER A 184 1.24 8.86 -12.20
N SER A 185 0.96 7.62 -11.76
CA SER A 185 -0.28 6.89 -12.03
C SER A 185 -1.50 7.48 -11.34
N GLY A 186 -1.34 8.44 -10.42
CA GLY A 186 -2.46 9.09 -9.73
C GLY A 186 -3.15 10.20 -10.52
N PHE A 187 -2.93 10.30 -11.84
CA PHE A 187 -3.45 11.39 -12.66
C PHE A 187 -4.97 11.35 -12.83
N ASP A 188 -5.61 10.18 -12.70
CA ASP A 188 -7.06 9.98 -12.77
C ASP A 188 -7.68 9.62 -11.40
N LEU A 189 -6.87 9.60 -10.34
CA LEU A 189 -7.30 9.26 -8.99
C LEU A 189 -7.60 10.49 -8.14
N LYS A 190 -8.46 10.30 -7.13
CA LYS A 190 -8.76 11.29 -6.08
C LYS A 190 -8.06 10.95 -4.76
N LEU A 191 -7.90 11.93 -3.87
CA LEU A 191 -7.37 11.68 -2.52
C LEU A 191 -8.39 10.90 -1.68
N ARG A 192 -7.90 10.11 -0.72
CA ARG A 192 -8.78 9.46 0.27
C ARG A 192 -9.29 10.48 1.28
N GLU A 193 -8.45 11.46 1.62
CA GLU A 193 -8.75 12.53 2.57
C GLU A 193 -9.69 13.59 1.99
N ASP A 194 -9.77 13.69 0.66
CA ASP A 194 -10.55 14.71 -0.05
C ASP A 194 -10.91 14.24 -1.47
N PRO A 195 -12.11 13.64 -1.67
CA PRO A 195 -12.52 13.08 -2.96
C PRO A 195 -12.66 14.11 -4.09
N LEU A 196 -12.61 15.41 -3.79
CA LEU A 196 -12.67 16.46 -4.82
C LEU A 196 -11.29 16.72 -5.46
N VAL A 197 -10.22 16.45 -4.71
CA VAL A 197 -8.84 16.77 -5.10
C VAL A 197 -8.21 15.60 -5.84
N ASN A 198 -7.61 15.89 -7.00
CA ASN A 198 -6.83 14.92 -7.78
C ASN A 198 -5.47 14.62 -7.12
N ARG A 199 -5.03 13.36 -7.12
CA ARG A 199 -3.78 12.94 -6.44
C ARG A 199 -2.53 13.57 -7.05
N LEU A 200 -2.43 13.60 -8.38
CA LEU A 200 -1.28 14.20 -9.06
C LEU A 200 -1.24 15.71 -8.83
N GLN A 201 -2.38 16.39 -8.90
CA GLN A 201 -2.48 17.82 -8.59
C GLN A 201 -2.04 18.13 -7.15
N GLU A 202 -2.50 17.37 -6.16
CA GLU A 202 -2.04 17.51 -4.77
C GLU A 202 -0.53 17.31 -4.66
N SER A 203 0.03 16.33 -5.38
CA SER A 203 1.48 16.06 -5.36
C SER A 203 2.28 17.23 -5.93
N LEU A 204 1.80 17.86 -7.00
CA LEU A 204 2.44 19.05 -7.60
C LEU A 204 2.33 20.27 -6.70
N THR A 205 1.16 20.50 -6.08
CA THR A 205 0.98 21.57 -5.10
C THR A 205 1.90 21.37 -3.90
N LEU A 206 1.96 20.16 -3.34
CA LEU A 206 2.83 19.83 -2.22
C LEU A 206 4.31 19.95 -2.59
N PHE A 207 4.70 19.55 -3.80
CA PHE A 207 6.05 19.75 -4.31
C PHE A 207 6.40 21.24 -4.37
N GLN A 208 5.48 22.08 -4.85
CA GLN A 208 5.68 23.53 -4.90
C GLN A 208 5.81 24.14 -3.49
N ASP A 209 5.04 23.66 -2.52
CA ASP A 209 5.13 24.11 -1.12
C ASP A 209 6.48 23.74 -0.50
N VAL A 210 6.97 22.51 -0.75
CA VAL A 210 8.29 22.06 -0.30
C VAL A 210 9.39 22.85 -1.01
N TRP A 211 9.29 23.03 -2.33
CA TRP A 211 10.29 23.74 -3.12
C TRP A 211 10.47 25.20 -2.72
N ASN A 212 9.37 25.88 -2.34
CA ASN A 212 9.40 27.29 -1.92
C ASN A 212 9.49 27.48 -0.40
N SER A 213 9.59 26.40 0.37
CA SER A 213 9.63 26.48 1.83
C SER A 213 10.93 27.13 2.29
N ARG A 214 10.81 28.06 3.25
CA ARG A 214 11.96 28.75 3.86
C ARG A 214 12.83 27.86 4.74
N PHE A 215 12.38 26.63 5.00
CA PHE A 215 13.14 25.62 5.71
C PHE A 215 14.11 24.86 4.79
N PHE A 216 14.15 25.20 3.49
CA PHE A 216 15.08 24.65 2.49
C PHE A 216 15.79 25.76 1.71
#